data_AF-A0A0F9GS00-F1
#
_entry.id   AF-A0A0F9GS00-F1
#
_cell.length_a   1.000
_cell.length_b   1.000
_cell.length_c   1.000
_cell.angle_alpha   90.00
_cell.angle_beta   90.00
_cell.angle_gamma   90.00
#
_symmetry.space_group_name_H-M   'P 1'
#
loop_
_entity.id
_entity.type
_entity.pdbx_description
1 polymer ?
#
loop_
_entity_poly.entity_id
_entity_poly.type
_entity_poly.pdbx_seq_one_letter_code
_entity_poly.pdbx_strand_id
1 'polypeptide(L)'
;MTKDREERPIIFNSEMVKAILDGRKTQTRRIVETRNITCTDTKKRKFKAYDITNLRKDKTIHCPYGKVGDKLWVREAWARNTKKFLHVESKDLVFKATDNLNMNWNPSIHMPRWASRVTL
;
A
#
# COMPACT_ATOMS: atom_id res chain seq x y z
N MET A 1 -16.07 23.43 -1.98
CA MET A 1 -15.53 22.49 -2.99
C MET A 1 -14.96 21.29 -2.24
N THR A 2 -15.70 20.19 -2.17
CA THR A 2 -15.25 18.95 -1.54
C THR A 2 -14.11 18.37 -2.37
N LYS A 3 -12.92 18.27 -1.81
CA LYS A 3 -11.76 17.65 -2.47
C LYS A 3 -12.14 16.23 -2.90
N ASP A 4 -11.96 15.90 -4.18
CA ASP A 4 -12.22 14.56 -4.70
C ASP A 4 -11.39 13.53 -3.91
N ARG A 5 -12.03 12.41 -3.55
CA ARG A 5 -11.40 11.29 -2.86
C ARG A 5 -10.49 10.58 -3.86
N GLU A 6 -9.19 10.53 -3.56
CA GLU A 6 -8.21 9.89 -4.44
C GLU A 6 -7.99 8.43 -4.01
N GLU A 7 -7.85 7.53 -4.99
CA GLU A 7 -7.45 6.14 -4.74
C GLU A 7 -5.95 5.95 -4.98
N ARG A 8 -5.22 5.43 -3.98
CA ARG A 8 -3.76 5.27 -4.05
C ARG A 8 -3.33 3.81 -3.81
N PRO A 9 -2.31 3.32 -4.53
CA PRO A 9 -1.82 1.96 -4.31
C PRO A 9 -1.02 1.82 -3.00
N ILE A 10 -1.18 0.68 -2.33
CA ILE A 10 -0.31 0.25 -1.23
C ILE A 10 0.12 -1.20 -1.44
N ILE A 11 1.42 -1.49 -1.33
CA ILE A 11 1.95 -2.84 -1.50
C ILE A 11 1.85 -3.60 -0.18
N PHE A 12 1.29 -4.82 -0.20
CA PHE A 12 1.32 -5.77 0.92
C PHE A 12 1.89 -7.13 0.51
N ASN A 13 2.41 -7.86 1.50
CA ASN A 13 2.78 -9.26 1.34
C ASN A 13 1.55 -10.16 1.53
N SER A 14 1.67 -11.43 1.16
CA SER A 14 0.58 -12.41 1.23
C SER A 14 0.01 -12.57 2.65
N GLU A 15 0.86 -12.59 3.67
CA GLU A 15 0.42 -12.75 5.07
C GLU A 15 -0.40 -11.56 5.59
N MET A 16 -0.04 -10.33 5.20
CA MET A 16 -0.81 -9.14 5.54
C MET A 16 -2.16 -9.14 4.82
N VAL A 17 -2.22 -9.59 3.57
CA VAL A 17 -3.49 -9.70 2.83
C VAL A 17 -4.39 -10.76 3.47
N LYS A 18 -3.86 -11.94 3.78
CA LYS A 18 -4.60 -12.98 4.54
C LYS A 18 -5.15 -12.41 5.84
N ALA A 19 -4.32 -11.72 6.63
CA ALA A 19 -4.77 -11.13 7.89
C ALA A 19 -5.86 -10.07 7.72
N ILE A 20 -5.91 -9.35 6.58
CA ILE A 20 -6.99 -8.40 6.28
C ILE A 20 -8.26 -9.15 5.89
N LEU A 21 -8.15 -10.18 5.04
CA LEU A 21 -9.29 -11.00 4.62
C LEU A 21 -9.92 -11.75 5.81
N ASP A 22 -9.09 -12.20 6.75
CA ASP A 22 -9.53 -12.83 8.01
C ASP A 22 -10.06 -11.81 9.04
N GLY A 23 -10.03 -10.51 8.75
CA GLY A 23 -10.43 -9.45 9.68
C GLY A 23 -9.48 -9.23 10.88
N ARG A 24 -8.34 -9.92 10.93
CA ARG A 24 -7.37 -9.84 12.03
C ARG A 24 -6.52 -8.58 11.99
N LYS A 25 -6.33 -7.97 10.81
CA LYS A 25 -5.47 -6.78 10.63
C LYS A 25 -6.31 -5.53 10.44
N THR A 26 -6.29 -4.66 11.45
CA THR A 26 -7.02 -3.37 11.44
C THR A 26 -6.12 -2.16 11.17
N GLN A 27 -4.81 -2.27 11.38
CA GLN A 27 -3.87 -1.16 11.18
C GLN A 27 -2.58 -1.57 10.46
N THR A 28 -1.98 -0.62 9.76
CA THR A 28 -0.67 -0.75 9.11
C THR A 28 0.15 0.51 9.30
N ARG A 29 1.44 0.37 9.59
CA ARG A 29 2.39 1.48 9.72
C ARG A 29 3.51 1.32 8.69
N ARG A 30 3.93 2.43 8.10
CA ARG A 30 5.07 2.51 7.17
C ARG A 30 6.04 3.56 7.68
N ILE A 31 7.33 3.25 7.61
CA ILE A 31 8.38 4.22 7.93
C ILE A 31 8.34 5.29 6.84
N VAL A 32 8.25 6.55 7.26
CA VAL A 32 8.46 7.67 6.35
C VAL A 32 9.96 7.89 6.32
N GLU A 33 10.61 7.55 5.21
CA GLU A 33 12.03 7.81 5.05
C GLU A 33 12.23 9.31 4.84
N THR A 34 12.80 9.98 5.83
CA THR A 34 13.04 11.41 5.81
C THR A 34 14.54 11.64 5.65
N ARG A 35 15.07 11.43 4.44
CA ARG A 35 16.48 11.74 4.16
C ARG A 35 16.72 13.21 4.46
N ASN A 36 17.69 13.49 5.34
CA ASN A 36 18.12 14.83 5.77
C ASN A 36 17.09 15.63 6.56
N ILE A 37 16.26 14.99 7.37
CA ILE A 37 15.23 15.67 8.15
C ILE A 37 15.34 15.27 9.62
N THR A 38 15.52 16.26 10.49
CA THR A 38 15.31 16.11 11.94
C THR A 38 13.87 16.48 12.28
N CYS A 39 13.16 15.59 12.97
CA CYS A 39 11.84 15.89 13.52
C CYS A 39 12.02 16.53 14.90
N THR A 40 11.56 17.77 15.08
CA THR A 40 11.37 18.32 16.42
C THR A 40 9.88 18.38 16.70
N ASP A 41 9.48 17.77 17.81
CA ASP A 41 8.10 17.85 18.29
C ASP A 41 7.87 19.27 18.81
N THR A 42 7.46 20.17 17.92
CA THR A 42 6.93 21.46 18.36
C THR A 42 5.52 21.21 18.87
N LYS A 43 5.21 21.76 20.06
CA LYS A 43 3.98 21.63 20.88
C LYS A 43 2.62 21.79 20.16
N LYS A 44 2.57 21.90 18.82
CA LYS A 44 1.38 22.13 17.97
C LYS A 44 1.00 20.94 17.06
N ARG A 45 1.45 19.70 17.31
CA ARG A 45 1.11 18.50 16.49
C ARG A 45 1.38 18.68 14.99
N LYS A 46 2.36 19.51 14.63
CA LYS A 46 2.85 19.68 13.26
C LYS A 46 4.26 19.12 13.19
N PHE A 47 4.46 18.05 12.42
CA PHE A 47 5.79 17.52 12.11
C PHE A 47 6.55 18.56 11.28
N LYS A 48 7.42 19.32 11.93
CA LYS A 48 8.38 20.19 11.23
C LYS A 48 9.63 19.38 10.96
N ALA A 49 9.99 19.35 9.69
CA ALA A 49 11.19 18.72 9.17
C ALA A 49 12.18 19.80 8.76
N TYR A 50 13.35 19.79 9.38
CA TYR A 50 14.43 20.71 9.04
C TYR A 50 15.42 19.98 8.14
N ASP A 51 15.68 20.56 6.96
CA ASP A 51 16.76 20.11 6.09
C ASP A 51 18.10 20.47 6.75
N ILE A 52 18.90 19.47 7.13
CA ILE A 52 20.20 19.69 7.78
C ILE A 52 21.17 20.45 6.85
N THR A 53 20.95 20.37 5.54
CA THR A 53 21.78 21.05 4.52
C THR A 53 21.32 22.47 4.21
N ASN A 54 20.06 22.80 4.52
CA ASN A 54 19.45 24.09 4.18
C ASN A 54 18.73 24.66 5.40
N LEU A 55 19.47 25.43 6.19
CA LEU A 55 19.11 26.04 7.49
C LEU A 55 17.83 26.92 7.55
N ARG A 56 16.97 26.96 6.52
CA ARG A 56 15.89 27.98 6.42
C ARG A 56 14.57 27.58 5.76
N LYS A 57 14.30 26.31 5.39
CA LYS A 57 12.98 25.95 4.84
C LYS A 57 12.27 24.90 5.68
N ASP A 58 11.23 25.33 6.40
CA ASP A 58 10.19 24.45 6.97
C ASP A 58 9.58 23.62 5.83
N LYS A 59 10.08 22.40 5.59
CA LYS A 59 9.39 21.45 4.70
C LYS A 59 8.31 20.76 5.51
N THR A 60 7.07 20.85 5.06
CA THR A 60 6.00 20.01 5.60
C THR A 60 6.17 18.60 5.02
N ILE A 61 6.35 17.59 5.87
CA ILE A 61 6.31 16.20 5.40
C ILE A 61 4.86 15.83 5.14
N HIS A 62 4.52 15.57 3.88
CA HIS A 62 3.23 15.00 3.53
C HIS A 62 3.29 13.47 3.55
N CYS A 63 2.22 12.84 4.03
CA CYS A 63 2.09 11.38 3.95
C CYS A 63 2.05 10.96 2.47
N PRO A 64 2.94 10.04 2.03
CA PRO A 64 2.98 9.59 0.64
C PRO A 64 1.72 8.81 0.23
N TYR A 65 0.99 8.27 1.21
CA TYR A 65 -0.22 7.48 1.00
C TYR A 65 -1.51 8.32 0.97
N GLY A 66 -1.42 9.64 1.06
CA GLY A 66 -2.58 10.53 0.97
C GLY A 66 -3.01 11.13 2.31
N LYS A 67 -4.21 11.70 2.33
CA LYS A 67 -4.82 12.39 3.47
C LYS A 67 -5.94 11.55 4.07
N VAL A 68 -6.36 11.90 5.28
CA VAL A 68 -7.53 11.28 5.92
C VAL A 68 -8.74 11.44 4.99
N GLY A 69 -9.40 10.32 4.67
CA GLY A 69 -10.54 10.25 3.76
C GLY A 69 -10.21 9.79 2.34
N ASP A 70 -8.92 9.70 1.97
CA ASP A 70 -8.49 9.01 0.75
C ASP A 70 -8.61 7.49 0.92
N LYS A 71 -8.77 6.76 -0.19
CA LYS A 71 -8.87 5.29 -0.18
C LYS A 71 -7.56 4.66 -0.65
N LEU A 72 -7.19 3.53 -0.05
CA LEU A 72 -6.01 2.78 -0.46
C LEU A 72 -6.41 1.45 -1.08
N TRP A 73 -5.88 1.14 -2.27
CA TRP A 73 -6.08 -0.16 -2.88
C TRP A 73 -4.82 -1.02 -2.77
N VAL A 74 -5.00 -2.29 -2.40
CA VAL A 74 -3.88 -3.17 -2.09
C VAL A 74 -3.31 -3.78 -3.36
N ARG A 75 -1.99 -3.78 -3.45
CA ARG A 75 -1.18 -4.52 -4.42
C ARG A 75 -0.61 -5.77 -3.76
N GLU A 76 -0.95 -6.93 -4.30
CA GLU A 76 -0.50 -8.25 -3.85
C GLU A 76 0.09 -9.06 -5.01
N ALA A 77 0.79 -10.16 -4.69
CA ALA A 77 1.33 -11.04 -5.71
C ALA A 77 0.20 -11.79 -6.42
N TRP A 78 0.17 -11.72 -7.75
CA TRP A 78 -1.00 -12.12 -8.57
C TRP A 78 -0.57 -12.85 -9.84
N ALA A 79 -1.48 -13.60 -10.46
CA ALA A 79 -1.26 -14.15 -11.80
C ALA A 79 -2.58 -14.24 -12.57
N ARG A 80 -2.51 -14.09 -13.90
CA ARG A 80 -3.64 -14.41 -14.79
C ARG A 80 -3.73 -15.92 -14.92
N ASN A 81 -4.93 -16.46 -14.78
CA ASN A 81 -5.19 -17.86 -15.04
C ASN A 81 -5.28 -18.10 -16.55
N THR A 82 -4.16 -18.39 -17.20
CA THR A 82 -4.07 -18.40 -18.67
C THR A 82 -4.40 -19.74 -19.35
N LYS A 83 -4.55 -20.86 -18.61
CA LYS A 83 -5.22 -22.14 -18.99
C LYS A 83 -4.67 -23.33 -18.17
N LYS A 84 -5.57 -24.25 -17.76
CA LYS A 84 -5.41 -25.69 -17.43
C LYS A 84 -4.32 -26.20 -16.45
N PHE A 85 -3.34 -25.41 -16.02
CA PHE A 85 -2.32 -25.88 -15.06
C PHE A 85 -2.78 -25.83 -13.61
N LEU A 86 -3.82 -25.05 -13.35
CA LEU A 86 -4.46 -24.91 -12.06
C LEU A 86 -5.80 -25.61 -12.19
N HIS A 87 -5.99 -26.74 -11.51
CA HIS A 87 -7.32 -27.31 -11.25
C HIS A 87 -8.12 -26.41 -10.29
N VAL A 88 -8.06 -25.10 -10.49
CA VAL A 88 -8.76 -24.06 -9.72
C VAL A 88 -9.85 -23.55 -10.65
N GLU A 89 -11.10 -23.89 -10.32
CA GLU A 89 -12.29 -23.52 -11.08
C GLU A 89 -12.29 -22.04 -11.49
N SER A 90 -12.58 -21.77 -12.76
CA SER A 90 -13.16 -20.54 -13.35
C SER A 90 -12.73 -19.15 -12.87
N LYS A 91 -11.61 -18.99 -12.15
CA LYS A 91 -11.11 -17.68 -11.73
C LYS A 91 -10.13 -17.15 -12.76
N ASP A 92 -10.41 -15.99 -13.36
CA ASP A 92 -9.51 -15.30 -14.30
C ASP A 92 -8.19 -14.82 -13.64
N LEU A 93 -8.24 -14.56 -12.33
CA LEU A 93 -7.12 -14.11 -11.51
C LEU A 93 -6.93 -15.02 -10.30
N VAL A 94 -5.68 -15.39 -10.04
CA VAL A 94 -5.24 -16.07 -8.82
C VAL A 94 -4.33 -15.17 -8.01
N PHE A 95 -4.31 -15.37 -6.69
CA PHE A 95 -3.59 -14.54 -5.74
C PHE A 95 -2.79 -15.40 -4.78
N LYS A 96 -1.52 -15.03 -4.55
CA LYS A 96 -0.62 -15.81 -3.69
C LYS A 96 -1.15 -15.95 -2.27
N ALA A 97 -1.87 -14.93 -1.78
CA ALA A 97 -2.46 -14.94 -0.46
C ALA A 97 -3.55 -16.01 -0.27
N THR A 98 -4.30 -16.37 -1.32
CA THR A 98 -5.40 -17.35 -1.22
C THR A 98 -4.99 -18.70 -1.74
N ASP A 99 -4.40 -18.74 -2.94
CA ASP A 99 -4.20 -20.00 -3.67
C ASP A 99 -2.85 -20.64 -3.33
N ASN A 100 -1.84 -19.83 -2.96
CA ASN A 100 -0.50 -20.26 -2.52
C ASN A 100 0.13 -21.38 -3.38
N LEU A 101 -0.06 -21.30 -4.68
CA LEU A 101 0.38 -22.30 -5.66
C LEU A 101 1.89 -22.17 -5.95
N ASN A 102 2.52 -23.29 -6.29
CA ASN A 102 3.92 -23.33 -6.72
C ASN A 102 4.04 -22.91 -8.19
N MET A 103 4.12 -21.59 -8.42
CA MET A 103 4.24 -20.98 -9.75
C MET A 103 5.05 -19.69 -9.71
N ASN A 104 5.36 -19.17 -10.90
CA ASN A 104 5.92 -17.84 -11.06
C ASN A 104 4.83 -16.77 -10.90
N TRP A 105 4.82 -16.13 -9.74
CA TRP A 105 3.89 -15.05 -9.41
C TRP A 105 4.34 -13.72 -10.01
N ASN A 106 3.41 -12.92 -10.52
CA ASN A 106 3.72 -11.52 -10.82
C ASN A 106 3.91 -10.75 -9.51
N PRO A 107 5.04 -10.05 -9.35
CA PRO A 107 5.29 -9.23 -8.17
C PRO A 107 4.21 -8.17 -7.96
N SER A 108 3.91 -7.87 -6.69
CA SER A 108 2.89 -6.88 -6.31
C SER A 108 3.16 -5.48 -6.87
N ILE A 109 4.43 -5.09 -7.08
CA ILE A 109 4.78 -3.79 -7.66
C ILE A 109 4.17 -3.57 -9.05
N HIS A 110 3.97 -4.65 -9.83
CA HIS A 110 3.41 -4.61 -11.19
C HIS A 110 1.89 -4.76 -11.24
N MET A 111 1.21 -4.87 -10.09
CA MET A 111 -0.23 -5.08 -10.05
C MET A 111 -1.02 -3.82 -10.46
N PRO A 112 -1.88 -3.89 -11.49
CA PRO A 112 -2.72 -2.77 -11.91
C PRO A 112 -3.97 -2.63 -11.02
N ARG A 113 -4.61 -1.45 -11.07
CA ARG A 113 -5.80 -1.13 -10.24
C ARG A 113 -6.97 -2.09 -10.48
N TRP A 114 -7.23 -2.45 -11.74
CA TRP A 114 -8.36 -3.32 -12.11
C TRP A 114 -8.25 -4.73 -11.53
N ALA A 115 -7.03 -5.19 -11.21
CA ALA A 115 -6.80 -6.50 -10.62
C ALA A 115 -6.95 -6.49 -9.08
N SER A 116 -7.00 -5.31 -8.45
CA SER A 116 -7.05 -5.20 -6.99
C SER A 116 -8.44 -5.51 -6.47
N ARG A 117 -8.50 -6.46 -5.52
CA ARG A 117 -9.74 -6.92 -4.87
C ARG A 117 -9.92 -6.39 -3.44
N VAL A 118 -8.95 -5.64 -2.91
CA VAL A 118 -9.00 -5.09 -1.54
C VAL A 118 -8.83 -3.58 -1.59
N THR A 119 -9.76 -2.86 -0.96
CA THR A 119 -9.71 -1.41 -0.77
C THR A 119 -9.91 -1.11 0.71
N LEU A 120 -9.08 -0.21 1.24
CA LEU A 120 -9.05 0.26 2.62
C LEU A 120 -9.50 1.72 2.71
#